data_AF-A0A1B6DKM4-F1
#
_entry.id   AF-A0A1B6DKM4-F1
#
_cell.length_a   1.000
_cell.length_b   1.000
_cell.length_c   1.000
_cell.angle_alpha   90.00
_cell.angle_beta   90.00
_cell.angle_gamma   90.00
#
_symmetry.space_group_name_H-M   'P 1'
#
loop_
_entity.id
_entity.type
_entity.pdbx_description
1 polymer ?
#
loop_
_entity_poly.entity_id
_entity_poly.type
_entity_poly.pdbx_seq_one_letter_code
_entity_poly.pdbx_strand_id
1 'polypeptide(L)'
;MNVNFQIKLACQQIAADPQLANGYNAIGFSQGAQFLRAVAQRCPQPQMYNLISIGGQHQGVYGLPHCEFPEHKWCNYLRNLLNYGAYLEFVQRHFVQAEYWHDPIIESEYINGSLFLADINNEREVNLDYKNNLKKLNNFVLVKFANDTMVQPRDSEWFGFYTPGQAVNITKLQDSKLFIEDRLGLKDLYTQGRLKFLSVPGDHLQFTDDWFRETIVNQFLK
;
A
#
# COMPACT_ATOMS: atom_id res chain seq x y z
N MET A 1 -9.94 14.47 -2.67
CA MET A 1 -11.09 13.54 -2.62
C MET A 1 -10.70 12.38 -1.74
N ASN A 2 -11.49 12.07 -0.70
CA ASN A 2 -11.14 11.04 0.28
C ASN A 2 -10.91 9.66 -0.39
N VAL A 3 -9.88 8.91 0.03
CA VAL A 3 -9.51 7.63 -0.58
C VAL A 3 -10.62 6.60 -0.41
N ASN A 4 -11.29 6.53 0.75
CA ASN A 4 -12.38 5.58 0.96
C ASN A 4 -13.54 5.78 -0.03
N PHE A 5 -13.82 7.02 -0.42
CA PHE A 5 -14.80 7.32 -1.46
C PHE A 5 -14.32 6.86 -2.85
N GLN A 6 -13.04 7.06 -3.18
CA GLN A 6 -12.45 6.54 -4.43
C GLN A 6 -12.55 5.01 -4.51
N ILE A 7 -12.25 4.29 -3.41
CA ILE A 7 -12.39 2.83 -3.34
C ILE A 7 -13.84 2.41 -3.56
N LYS A 8 -14.80 3.11 -2.93
CA LYS A 8 -16.24 2.82 -3.12
C LYS A 8 -16.65 2.99 -4.59
N LEU A 9 -16.22 4.06 -5.24
CA LEU A 9 -16.51 4.28 -6.67
C LEU A 9 -15.87 3.19 -7.55
N ALA A 10 -14.62 2.82 -7.28
CA ALA A 10 -13.94 1.75 -8.02
C ALA A 10 -14.68 0.42 -7.86
N CYS A 11 -15.07 0.04 -6.65
CA CYS A 11 -15.88 -1.16 -6.40
C CYS A 11 -17.19 -1.15 -7.20
N GLN A 12 -17.89 0.00 -7.26
CA GLN A 12 -19.14 0.13 -8.03
C GLN A 12 -18.91 -0.01 -9.53
N GLN A 13 -17.86 0.60 -10.08
CA GLN A 13 -17.50 0.50 -11.49
C GLN A 13 -17.13 -0.93 -11.86
N ILE A 14 -16.29 -1.59 -11.04
CA ILE A 14 -15.86 -2.97 -11.26
C ILE A 14 -17.05 -3.94 -11.23
N ALA A 15 -17.96 -3.77 -10.25
CA ALA A 15 -19.15 -4.61 -10.13
C ALA A 15 -20.16 -4.40 -11.27
N ALA A 16 -20.18 -3.21 -11.89
CA ALA A 16 -21.08 -2.88 -12.98
C ALA A 16 -20.56 -3.31 -14.36
N ASP A 17 -19.28 -3.66 -14.49
CA ASP A 17 -18.69 -4.05 -15.78
C ASP A 17 -18.89 -5.56 -16.05
N PRO A 18 -19.69 -5.95 -17.06
CA PRO A 18 -19.93 -7.35 -17.39
C PRO A 18 -18.66 -8.08 -17.84
N GLN A 19 -17.63 -7.38 -18.34
CA GLN A 19 -16.36 -8.00 -18.73
C GLN A 19 -15.54 -8.46 -17.54
N LEU A 20 -15.79 -7.90 -16.34
CA LEU A 20 -15.11 -8.27 -15.10
C LEU A 20 -15.90 -9.28 -14.26
N ALA A 21 -17.13 -9.63 -14.67
CA ALA A 21 -18.03 -10.48 -13.89
C ALA A 21 -17.45 -11.87 -13.56
N ASN A 22 -16.60 -12.41 -14.44
CA ASN A 22 -15.93 -13.70 -14.26
C ASN A 22 -14.55 -13.57 -13.57
N GLY A 23 -14.32 -12.46 -12.87
CA GLY A 23 -13.08 -12.14 -12.19
C GLY A 23 -12.05 -11.43 -13.08
N TYR A 24 -11.04 -10.84 -12.45
CA TYR A 24 -10.09 -9.95 -13.09
C TYR A 24 -8.72 -9.95 -12.41
N ASN A 25 -7.68 -9.55 -13.14
CA ASN A 25 -6.38 -9.20 -12.57
C ASN A 25 -6.30 -7.69 -12.36
N ALA A 26 -5.50 -7.25 -11.40
CA ALA A 26 -5.32 -5.83 -11.08
C ALA A 26 -3.83 -5.48 -10.99
N ILE A 27 -3.46 -4.34 -11.58
CA ILE A 27 -2.11 -3.76 -11.46
C ILE A 27 -2.25 -2.35 -10.89
N GLY A 28 -1.59 -2.10 -9.77
CA GLY A 28 -1.53 -0.78 -9.16
C GLY A 28 -0.12 -0.22 -9.23
N PHE A 29 -0.01 1.04 -9.67
CA PHE A 29 1.24 1.78 -9.70
C PHE A 29 1.27 2.77 -8.55
N SER A 30 2.38 2.79 -7.81
CA SER A 30 2.58 3.66 -6.65
C SER A 30 1.38 3.58 -5.70
N GLN A 31 0.77 4.72 -5.32
CA GLN A 31 -0.38 4.74 -4.42
C GLN A 31 -1.59 3.89 -4.88
N GLY A 32 -1.73 3.68 -6.20
CA GLY A 32 -2.79 2.84 -6.76
C GLY A 32 -2.72 1.38 -6.29
N ALA A 33 -1.54 0.91 -5.86
CA ALA A 33 -1.36 -0.44 -5.35
C ALA A 33 -2.05 -0.69 -4.00
N GLN A 34 -1.84 0.19 -3.00
CA GLN A 34 -2.57 0.05 -1.74
C GLN A 34 -4.06 0.37 -1.91
N PHE A 35 -4.45 1.13 -2.93
CA PHE A 35 -5.86 1.36 -3.25
C PHE A 35 -6.52 0.10 -3.80
N LEU A 36 -5.89 -0.58 -4.76
CA LEU A 36 -6.39 -1.86 -5.28
C LEU A 36 -6.34 -2.98 -4.22
N ARG A 37 -5.38 -2.95 -3.30
CA ARG A 37 -5.41 -3.83 -2.12
C ARG A 37 -6.66 -3.57 -1.27
N ALA A 38 -7.03 -2.31 -1.06
CA ALA A 38 -8.27 -1.96 -0.35
C ALA A 38 -9.51 -2.44 -1.10
N VAL A 39 -9.54 -2.37 -2.44
CA VAL A 39 -10.59 -2.98 -3.28
C VAL A 39 -10.68 -4.48 -3.01
N ALA A 40 -9.55 -5.19 -3.05
CA ALA A 40 -9.51 -6.63 -2.78
C ALA A 40 -10.03 -6.99 -1.38
N GLN A 41 -9.74 -6.16 -0.36
CA GLN A 41 -10.21 -6.36 1.01
C GLN A 41 -11.71 -6.05 1.18
N ARG A 42 -12.20 -4.97 0.56
CA ARG A 42 -13.53 -4.38 0.84
C ARG A 42 -14.64 -4.83 -0.11
N CYS A 43 -14.33 -5.17 -1.35
CA CYS A 43 -15.33 -5.59 -2.34
C CYS A 43 -14.85 -6.84 -3.10
N PRO A 44 -15.10 -8.04 -2.53
CA PRO A 44 -14.56 -9.30 -3.06
C PRO A 44 -15.29 -9.82 -4.31
N GLN A 45 -16.26 -9.09 -4.84
CA GLN A 45 -17.08 -9.48 -5.98
C GLN A 45 -17.15 -8.35 -7.02
N PRO A 46 -16.85 -8.62 -8.30
CA PRO A 46 -16.27 -9.85 -8.84
C PRO A 46 -14.88 -10.17 -8.26
N GLN A 47 -14.43 -11.42 -8.37
CA GLN A 47 -13.18 -11.87 -7.72
C GLN A 47 -11.94 -11.27 -8.40
N MET A 48 -11.10 -10.60 -7.61
CA MET A 48 -9.73 -10.28 -8.02
C MET A 48 -8.86 -11.54 -7.94
N TYR A 49 -8.21 -11.93 -9.03
CA TYR A 49 -7.33 -13.09 -9.10
C TYR A 49 -5.91 -12.74 -8.68
N ASN A 50 -5.20 -11.93 -9.48
CA ASN A 50 -3.86 -11.47 -9.16
C ASN A 50 -3.87 -9.98 -8.85
N LEU A 51 -3.17 -9.58 -7.79
CA LEU A 51 -2.86 -8.19 -7.49
C LEU A 51 -1.36 -7.96 -7.68
N ILE A 52 -0.99 -7.12 -8.64
CA ILE A 52 0.39 -6.71 -8.88
C ILE A 52 0.56 -5.27 -8.37
N SER A 53 1.36 -5.13 -7.32
CA SER A 53 1.77 -3.85 -6.75
C SER A 53 3.12 -3.44 -7.32
N ILE A 54 3.15 -2.33 -8.06
CA ILE A 54 4.37 -1.77 -8.64
C ILE A 54 4.75 -0.52 -7.85
N GLY A 55 5.68 -0.66 -6.91
CA GLY A 55 6.15 0.43 -6.04
C GLY A 55 5.09 0.93 -5.05
N GLY A 56 4.15 0.08 -4.61
CA GLY A 56 3.08 0.45 -3.68
C GLY A 56 3.57 0.78 -2.27
N GLN A 57 2.85 1.59 -1.49
CA GLN A 57 3.26 1.94 -0.12
C GLN A 57 2.35 1.25 0.89
N HIS A 58 2.55 -0.06 1.08
CA HIS A 58 1.60 -0.88 1.83
C HIS A 58 1.61 -0.63 3.34
N GLN A 59 2.69 -0.07 3.87
CA GLN A 59 2.79 0.46 5.24
C GLN A 59 2.76 1.99 5.31
N GLY A 60 2.38 2.64 4.20
CA GLY A 60 2.36 4.11 4.12
C GLY A 60 3.75 4.70 3.92
N VAL A 61 3.87 5.99 4.20
CA VAL A 61 5.12 6.76 4.09
C VAL A 61 5.32 7.63 5.32
N TYR A 62 6.60 7.90 5.61
CA TYR A 62 7.06 8.84 6.62
C TYR A 62 8.28 9.61 6.09
N GLY A 63 8.03 10.44 5.09
CA GLY A 63 9.05 11.23 4.41
C GLY A 63 8.47 11.93 3.19
N LEU A 64 9.21 12.90 2.66
CA LEU A 64 8.83 13.62 1.47
C LEU A 64 9.91 13.47 0.40
N PRO A 65 9.56 13.08 -0.83
CA PRO A 65 10.50 12.94 -1.93
C PRO A 65 11.26 14.25 -2.19
N HIS A 66 12.58 14.16 -2.34
CA HIS A 66 13.47 15.27 -2.70
C HIS A 66 13.35 16.56 -1.85
N CYS A 67 12.86 16.47 -0.62
CA CYS A 67 12.78 17.63 0.28
C CYS A 67 14.05 17.77 1.14
N GLU A 68 15.21 17.88 0.48
CA GLU A 68 16.46 18.25 1.13
C GLU A 68 16.42 19.75 1.52
N PHE A 69 16.89 20.07 2.72
CA PHE A 69 17.00 21.45 3.17
C PHE A 69 18.05 22.18 2.30
N PRO A 70 17.81 23.39 1.75
CA PRO A 70 16.73 24.35 2.05
C PRO A 70 15.71 24.63 0.90
N GLU A 71 15.60 23.82 -0.15
CA GLU A 71 15.19 24.39 -1.46
C GLU A 71 13.69 24.54 -1.79
N HIS A 72 12.72 24.08 -0.99
CA HIS A 72 11.30 24.22 -1.38
C HIS A 72 10.35 24.64 -0.24
N LYS A 73 9.81 25.88 -0.30
CA LYS A 73 8.74 26.35 0.61
C LYS A 73 7.51 25.44 0.61
N TRP A 74 7.18 24.84 -0.53
CA TRP A 74 6.11 23.85 -0.67
C TRP A 74 6.42 22.54 0.06
N CYS A 75 7.65 22.04 -0.03
CA CYS A 75 8.12 20.90 0.78
C CYS A 75 8.02 21.20 2.27
N ASN A 76 8.43 22.39 2.72
CA ASN A 76 8.34 22.78 4.12
C ASN A 76 6.88 22.87 4.60
N TYR A 77 5.98 23.40 3.76
CA TYR A 77 4.54 23.42 4.05
C TYR A 77 3.96 22.00 4.14
N LEU A 78 4.23 21.14 3.16
CA LEU A 78 3.83 19.73 3.17
C LEU A 78 4.39 18.98 4.38
N ARG A 79 5.66 19.24 4.72
CA ARG A 79 6.33 18.65 5.89
C ARG A 79 5.63 19.06 7.16
N ASN A 80 5.37 20.35 7.34
CA ASN A 80 4.70 20.84 8.54
C ASN A 80 3.24 20.37 8.59
N LEU A 81 2.54 20.33 7.46
CA LEU A 81 1.17 19.83 7.37
C LEU A 81 1.10 18.36 7.76
N LEU A 82 2.02 17.52 7.28
CA LEU A 82 2.02 16.09 7.57
C LEU A 82 2.58 15.78 8.96
N ASN A 83 3.67 16.43 9.37
CA ASN A 83 4.29 16.18 10.68
C ASN A 83 3.45 16.69 11.86
N TYR A 84 2.65 17.75 11.69
CA TYR A 84 1.87 18.33 12.79
C TYR A 84 0.36 18.26 12.59
N GLY A 85 -0.10 17.91 11.40
CA GLY A 85 -1.51 18.02 11.04
C GLY A 85 -2.05 16.87 10.17
N ALA A 86 -1.25 15.83 9.85
CA ALA A 86 -1.72 14.75 8.99
C ALA A 86 -3.03 14.14 9.50
N TYR A 87 -3.15 13.99 10.82
CA TYR A 87 -4.27 13.32 11.48
C TYR A 87 -5.43 14.25 11.87
N LEU A 88 -5.38 15.53 11.48
CA LEU A 88 -6.54 16.42 11.60
C LEU A 88 -7.64 15.92 10.67
N GLU A 89 -8.87 15.88 11.16
CA GLU A 89 -10.03 15.34 10.41
C GLU A 89 -10.18 16.00 9.03
N PHE A 90 -10.03 17.32 8.96
CA PHE A 90 -10.10 18.05 7.69
C PHE A 90 -9.01 17.58 6.71
N VAL A 91 -7.77 17.39 7.17
CA VAL A 91 -6.64 16.98 6.33
C VAL A 91 -6.84 15.54 5.84
N GLN A 92 -7.18 14.62 6.74
CA GLN A 92 -7.52 13.22 6.39
C GLN A 92 -8.67 13.10 5.38
N ARG A 93 -9.65 14.02 5.39
CA ARG A 93 -10.79 13.96 4.46
C ARG A 93 -10.49 14.53 3.07
N HIS A 94 -9.51 15.42 2.95
CA HIS A 94 -9.28 16.18 1.72
C HIS A 94 -7.96 15.85 1.03
N PHE A 95 -6.95 15.39 1.76
CA PHE A 95 -5.59 15.17 1.28
C PHE A 95 -5.21 13.69 1.28
N VAL A 96 -5.10 13.12 0.08
CA VAL A 96 -4.89 11.68 -0.14
C VAL A 96 -3.63 11.16 0.52
N GLN A 97 -2.53 11.92 0.47
CA GLN A 97 -1.24 11.51 1.04
C GLN A 97 -1.31 11.42 2.58
N ALA A 98 -2.14 12.22 3.23
CA ALA A 98 -2.32 12.13 4.68
C ALA A 98 -3.02 10.82 5.09
N GLU A 99 -3.91 10.29 4.24
CA GLU A 99 -4.65 9.05 4.51
C GLU A 99 -3.77 7.79 4.55
N TYR A 100 -2.52 7.88 4.06
CA TYR A 100 -1.48 6.86 4.22
C TYR A 100 -0.15 7.42 4.77
N TRP A 101 -0.21 8.56 5.44
CA TRP A 101 0.88 9.02 6.30
C TRP A 101 0.93 8.16 7.55
N HIS A 102 2.09 7.57 7.81
CA HIS A 102 2.29 6.66 8.94
C HIS A 102 3.45 7.18 9.77
N ASP A 103 3.14 7.94 10.83
CA ASP A 103 4.13 8.39 11.80
C ASP A 103 4.58 7.22 12.70
N PRO A 104 5.83 6.76 12.60
CA PRO A 104 6.32 5.66 13.44
C PRO A 104 6.75 6.14 14.83
N ILE A 105 6.92 7.45 15.06
CA ILE A 105 7.35 8.01 16.35
C ILE A 105 6.18 8.04 17.32
N ILE A 106 5.02 8.53 16.87
CA ILE A 106 3.78 8.59 17.67
C ILE A 106 2.72 7.69 17.00
N GLU A 107 2.96 6.38 17.04
CA GLU A 107 2.13 5.38 16.36
C GLU A 107 0.65 5.44 16.81
N SER A 108 0.37 5.86 18.04
CA SER A 108 -1.01 6.03 18.54
C SER A 108 -1.80 7.10 17.79
N GLU A 109 -1.16 8.16 17.31
CA GLU A 109 -1.82 9.18 16.48
C GLU A 109 -2.14 8.63 15.09
N TYR A 110 -1.22 7.86 14.49
CA TYR A 110 -1.47 7.13 13.25
C TYR A 110 -2.65 6.16 13.40
N ILE A 111 -2.59 5.26 14.38
CA ILE A 111 -3.59 4.22 14.60
C ILE A 111 -4.97 4.85 14.81
N ASN A 112 -5.06 5.95 15.58
CA ASN A 112 -6.33 6.58 15.91
C ASN A 112 -6.82 7.61 14.87
N GLY A 113 -5.92 8.23 14.13
CA GLY A 113 -6.21 9.36 13.23
C GLY A 113 -6.31 9.00 11.76
N SER A 114 -5.61 7.95 11.30
CA SER A 114 -5.68 7.54 9.89
C SER A 114 -7.06 6.99 9.53
N LEU A 115 -7.69 7.58 8.51
CA LEU A 115 -9.00 7.16 7.99
C LEU A 115 -8.92 6.03 6.95
N PHE A 116 -7.74 5.69 6.45
CA PHE A 116 -7.59 4.70 5.37
C PHE A 116 -6.55 3.64 5.71
N LEU A 117 -5.28 4.00 5.83
CA LEU A 117 -4.20 3.01 5.95
C LEU A 117 -4.33 2.17 7.22
N ALA A 118 -4.57 2.81 8.37
CA ALA A 118 -4.81 2.10 9.63
C ALA A 118 -6.02 1.16 9.60
N ASP A 119 -7.04 1.45 8.79
CA ASP A 119 -8.20 0.56 8.60
C ASP A 119 -7.80 -0.67 7.76
N ILE A 120 -7.21 -0.47 6.58
CA ILE A 120 -6.86 -1.58 5.69
C ILE A 120 -5.66 -2.39 6.19
N ASN A 121 -4.93 -1.90 7.19
CA ASN A 121 -3.87 -2.64 7.89
C ASN A 121 -4.36 -3.31 9.17
N ASN A 122 -5.68 -3.26 9.45
CA ASN A 122 -6.29 -3.84 10.65
C ASN A 122 -5.64 -3.32 11.94
N GLU A 123 -5.21 -2.06 12.01
CA GLU A 123 -4.40 -1.56 13.14
C GLU A 123 -5.19 -1.53 14.46
N ARG A 124 -6.43 -1.07 14.39
CA ARG A 124 -7.32 -0.93 15.56
C ARG A 124 -7.93 -2.27 15.96
N GLU A 125 -8.53 -2.94 14.99
CA GLU A 125 -9.24 -4.21 15.18
C GLU A 125 -9.01 -5.10 13.95
N VAL A 126 -9.07 -6.43 14.16
CA VAL A 126 -8.89 -7.39 13.06
C VAL A 126 -10.22 -7.59 12.36
N ASN A 127 -10.38 -6.95 11.19
CA ASN A 127 -11.48 -7.24 10.29
C ASN A 127 -11.23 -8.59 9.58
N LEU A 128 -12.03 -9.61 9.94
CA LEU A 128 -11.91 -10.96 9.38
C LEU A 128 -12.32 -11.01 7.90
N ASP A 129 -13.24 -10.16 7.44
CA ASP A 129 -13.61 -10.11 6.03
C ASP A 129 -12.44 -9.59 5.19
N TYR A 130 -11.74 -8.56 5.66
CA TYR A 130 -10.52 -8.06 4.99
C TYR A 130 -9.48 -9.16 4.84
N LYS A 131 -9.21 -9.90 5.91
CA LYS A 131 -8.28 -11.04 5.91
C LYS A 131 -8.73 -12.13 4.94
N ASN A 132 -9.99 -12.55 5.03
CA ASN A 132 -10.54 -13.63 4.22
C ASN A 132 -10.59 -13.26 2.73
N ASN A 133 -10.89 -12.00 2.41
CA ASN A 133 -10.95 -11.51 1.05
C ASN A 133 -9.56 -11.38 0.42
N LEU A 134 -8.58 -10.85 1.15
CA LEU A 134 -7.20 -10.76 0.65
C LEU A 134 -6.61 -12.16 0.37
N LYS A 135 -6.95 -13.15 1.21
CA LYS A 135 -6.55 -14.55 1.00
C LYS A 135 -7.16 -15.22 -0.26
N LYS A 136 -8.16 -14.62 -0.90
CA LYS A 136 -8.73 -15.12 -2.17
C LYS A 136 -7.86 -14.83 -3.39
N LEU A 137 -6.86 -13.95 -3.27
CA LEU A 137 -5.91 -13.69 -4.34
C LEU A 137 -5.12 -14.95 -4.69
N ASN A 138 -5.04 -15.29 -5.97
CA ASN A 138 -4.16 -16.32 -6.50
C ASN A 138 -2.69 -15.92 -6.32
N ASN A 139 -2.35 -14.67 -6.63
CA ASN A 139 -1.04 -14.09 -6.34
C ASN A 139 -1.19 -12.65 -5.85
N PHE A 140 -0.38 -12.31 -4.85
CA PHE A 140 -0.12 -10.94 -4.45
C PHE A 140 1.36 -10.65 -4.72
N VAL A 141 1.65 -9.89 -5.76
CA VAL A 141 3.00 -9.58 -6.23
C VAL A 141 3.39 -8.18 -5.75
N LEU A 142 4.51 -8.08 -5.06
CA LEU A 142 5.08 -6.83 -4.55
C LEU A 142 6.38 -6.54 -5.28
N VAL A 143 6.39 -5.50 -6.12
CA VAL A 143 7.59 -5.03 -6.82
C VAL A 143 8.19 -3.86 -6.05
N LYS A 144 9.48 -3.98 -5.70
CA LYS A 144 10.28 -2.95 -5.07
C LYS A 144 11.32 -2.37 -6.04
N PHE A 145 11.51 -1.07 -6.03
CA PHE A 145 12.55 -0.38 -6.78
C PHE A 145 13.83 -0.28 -5.94
N ALA A 146 14.94 -0.81 -6.46
CA ALA A 146 16.19 -0.92 -5.71
C ALA A 146 16.81 0.44 -5.37
N ASN A 147 16.50 1.48 -6.14
CA ASN A 147 17.05 2.83 -6.02
C ASN A 147 15.98 3.90 -5.79
N ASP A 148 14.80 3.51 -5.29
CA ASP A 148 13.66 4.42 -5.11
C ASP A 148 14.00 5.64 -4.23
N THR A 149 13.86 6.84 -4.77
CA THR A 149 14.07 8.10 -4.05
C THR A 149 12.75 8.77 -3.66
N MET A 150 11.62 8.17 -4.03
CA MET A 150 10.30 8.73 -3.84
C MET A 150 9.57 8.15 -2.62
N VAL A 151 9.64 6.84 -2.42
CA VAL A 151 8.97 6.14 -1.31
C VAL A 151 9.89 6.08 -0.10
N GLN A 152 9.47 6.70 1.00
CA GLN A 152 10.22 6.70 2.25
C GLN A 152 9.38 6.12 3.41
N PRO A 153 9.79 5.00 4.02
CA PRO A 153 10.91 4.15 3.63
C PRO A 153 10.54 3.26 2.43
N ARG A 154 11.50 3.00 1.54
CA ARG A 154 11.37 2.09 0.39
C ARG A 154 10.85 0.70 0.74
N ASP A 155 11.13 0.26 1.97
CA ASP A 155 10.68 -1.03 2.48
C ASP A 155 9.15 -1.16 2.55
N SER A 156 8.41 -0.04 2.52
CA SER A 156 6.95 -0.01 2.39
C SER A 156 6.45 -0.71 1.12
N GLU A 157 7.27 -0.76 0.06
CA GLU A 157 7.01 -1.51 -1.18
C GLU A 157 6.89 -3.01 -0.97
N TRP A 158 7.54 -3.52 0.07
CA TRP A 158 7.48 -4.92 0.51
C TRP A 158 6.85 -5.05 1.89
N PHE A 159 5.93 -4.14 2.27
CA PHE A 159 5.24 -4.14 3.56
C PHE A 159 6.15 -4.00 4.81
N GLY A 160 7.43 -3.71 4.64
CA GLY A 160 8.31 -3.30 5.73
C GLY A 160 8.09 -1.84 6.10
N PHE A 161 8.49 -1.45 7.30
CA PHE A 161 8.39 -0.05 7.73
C PHE A 161 9.39 0.28 8.84
N TYR A 162 9.44 1.54 9.27
CA TYR A 162 10.19 1.91 10.45
C TYR A 162 9.70 1.14 11.69
N THR A 163 10.63 0.69 12.53
CA THR A 163 10.29 0.11 13.84
C THR A 163 9.58 1.17 14.71
N PRO A 164 8.45 0.85 15.37
CA PRO A 164 7.72 1.82 16.20
C PRO A 164 8.60 2.51 17.25
N GLY A 165 8.32 3.79 17.50
CA GLY A 165 9.03 4.69 18.41
C GLY A 165 10.18 5.48 17.78
N GLN A 166 10.49 5.28 16.49
CA GLN A 166 11.64 5.90 15.81
C GLN A 166 11.51 5.86 14.27
N ALA A 167 12.40 6.55 13.55
CA ALA A 167 12.35 6.68 12.07
C ALA A 167 13.69 6.37 11.36
N VAL A 168 14.46 5.42 11.89
CA VAL A 168 15.80 5.02 11.40
C VAL A 168 15.83 3.53 11.04
N ASN A 169 15.62 2.65 12.01
CA ASN A 169 15.64 1.21 11.84
C ASN A 169 14.38 0.71 11.14
N ILE A 170 14.53 -0.28 10.27
CA ILE A 170 13.43 -0.90 9.51
C ILE A 170 13.11 -2.28 10.08
N THR A 171 11.83 -2.51 10.36
CA THR A 171 11.24 -3.82 10.61
C THR A 171 10.70 -4.38 9.28
N LYS A 172 11.17 -5.58 8.89
CA LYS A 172 10.66 -6.28 7.71
C LYS A 172 9.25 -6.80 7.97
N LEU A 173 8.49 -7.08 6.91
CA LEU A 173 7.15 -7.66 7.03
C LEU A 173 7.15 -8.90 7.95
N GLN A 174 8.06 -9.84 7.74
CA GLN A 174 8.09 -11.12 8.46
C GLN A 174 8.28 -10.97 9.98
N ASP A 175 8.93 -9.88 10.40
CA ASP A 175 9.22 -9.57 11.80
C ASP A 175 8.14 -8.65 12.43
N SER A 176 7.18 -8.19 11.63
CA SER A 176 6.13 -7.29 12.09
C SER A 176 4.98 -8.01 12.81
N LYS A 177 4.31 -7.31 13.72
CA LYS A 177 3.08 -7.78 14.38
C LYS A 177 2.01 -8.20 13.36
N LEU A 178 1.85 -7.40 12.29
CA LEU A 178 0.92 -7.65 11.18
C LEU A 178 1.06 -9.06 10.60
N PHE A 179 2.29 -9.53 10.43
CA PHE A 179 2.60 -10.84 9.86
C PHE A 179 2.60 -11.96 10.91
N ILE A 180 3.20 -11.72 12.09
CA ILE A 180 3.32 -12.73 13.14
C ILE A 180 1.93 -13.18 13.63
N GLU A 181 1.04 -12.23 13.87
CA GLU A 181 -0.37 -12.46 14.25
C GLU A 181 -1.27 -12.75 13.04
N ASP A 182 -0.72 -12.67 11.83
CA ASP A 182 -1.41 -12.87 10.56
C ASP A 182 -2.73 -12.06 10.44
N ARG A 183 -2.68 -10.77 10.82
CA ARG A 183 -3.89 -9.92 10.92
C ARG A 183 -4.59 -9.72 9.57
N LEU A 184 -3.87 -9.88 8.47
CA LEU A 184 -4.37 -9.73 7.09
C LEU A 184 -4.36 -11.03 6.26
N GLY A 185 -3.82 -12.15 6.77
CA GLY A 185 -3.63 -13.35 5.95
C GLY A 185 -2.34 -13.34 5.10
N LEU A 186 -1.42 -12.39 5.35
CA LEU A 186 -0.15 -12.29 4.62
C LEU A 186 0.78 -13.48 4.92
N LYS A 187 0.74 -14.02 6.14
CA LYS A 187 1.52 -15.22 6.50
C LYS A 187 0.98 -16.44 5.76
N ASP A 188 -0.33 -16.54 5.60
CA ASP A 188 -0.97 -17.60 4.82
C ASP A 188 -0.60 -17.50 3.34
N LEU A 189 -0.69 -16.31 2.74
CA LEU A 189 -0.27 -16.09 1.35
C LEU A 189 1.23 -16.39 1.15
N TYR A 190 2.07 -16.00 2.11
CA TYR A 190 3.51 -16.26 2.06
C TYR A 190 3.84 -17.75 2.13
N THR A 191 3.29 -18.47 3.11
CA THR A 191 3.54 -19.91 3.30
C THR A 191 3.03 -20.76 2.14
N GLN A 192 1.97 -20.32 1.46
CA GLN A 192 1.44 -20.97 0.26
C GLN A 192 2.17 -20.53 -1.02
N GLY A 193 3.20 -19.68 -0.93
CA GLY A 193 3.94 -19.16 -2.06
C GLY A 193 3.15 -18.22 -2.97
N ARG A 194 2.03 -17.67 -2.50
CA ARG A 194 1.16 -16.71 -3.23
C ARG A 194 1.53 -15.24 -2.99
N LEU A 195 2.30 -14.93 -1.94
CA LEU A 195 2.92 -13.61 -1.75
C LEU A 195 4.30 -13.59 -2.41
N LYS A 196 4.48 -12.81 -3.48
CA LYS A 196 5.71 -12.74 -4.27
C LYS A 196 6.44 -11.42 -4.03
N PHE A 197 7.76 -11.46 -3.91
CA PHE A 197 8.62 -10.29 -3.75
C PHE A 197 9.54 -10.20 -4.96
N LEU A 198 9.41 -9.13 -5.74
CA LEU A 198 10.22 -8.86 -6.92
C LEU A 198 10.97 -7.54 -6.74
N SER A 199 12.21 -7.46 -7.21
CA SER A 199 13.01 -6.25 -7.17
C SER A 199 13.46 -5.89 -8.57
N VAL A 200 13.45 -4.60 -8.89
CA VAL A 200 13.92 -4.07 -10.17
C VAL A 200 14.91 -2.92 -9.94
N PRO A 201 16.04 -2.88 -10.66
CA PRO A 201 16.92 -1.71 -10.66
C PRO A 201 16.20 -0.50 -11.23
N GLY A 202 16.43 0.68 -10.64
CA GLY A 202 15.80 1.92 -11.08
C GLY A 202 15.20 2.71 -9.93
N ASP A 203 14.91 3.97 -10.22
CA ASP A 203 14.12 4.83 -9.35
C ASP A 203 12.61 4.51 -9.46
N HIS A 204 11.78 5.22 -8.72
CA HIS A 204 10.34 4.97 -8.60
C HIS A 204 9.64 4.85 -9.97
N LEU A 205 9.00 3.70 -10.21
CA LEU A 205 8.30 3.38 -11.45
C LEU A 205 9.19 3.32 -12.70
N GLN A 206 10.51 3.30 -12.54
CA GLN A 206 11.46 3.15 -13.63
C GLN A 206 11.77 1.68 -13.87
N PHE A 207 11.24 1.12 -14.95
CA PHE A 207 11.52 -0.24 -15.42
C PHE A 207 11.46 -0.28 -16.95
N THR A 208 12.03 -1.33 -17.56
CA THR A 208 12.00 -1.52 -19.01
C THR A 208 10.76 -2.28 -19.47
N ASP A 209 10.36 -2.08 -20.72
CA ASP A 209 9.27 -2.84 -21.36
C ASP A 209 9.55 -4.34 -21.34
N ASP A 210 10.80 -4.76 -21.60
CA ASP A 210 11.21 -6.16 -21.59
C ASP A 210 11.01 -6.76 -20.20
N TRP A 211 11.47 -6.07 -19.15
CA TRP A 211 11.27 -6.51 -17.78
C TRP A 211 9.78 -6.66 -17.45
N PHE A 212 8.95 -5.67 -17.83
CA PHE A 212 7.51 -5.72 -17.58
C PHE A 212 6.83 -6.89 -18.31
N ARG A 213 7.16 -7.11 -19.58
CA ARG A 213 6.60 -8.22 -20.37
C ARG A 213 7.01 -9.58 -19.80
N GLU A 214 8.29 -9.76 -19.50
CA GLU A 214 8.84 -11.04 -19.06
C GLU A 214 8.46 -11.39 -17.62
N THR A 215 8.52 -10.40 -16.72
CA THR A 215 8.39 -10.61 -15.28
C THR A 215 6.94 -10.43 -14.80
N ILE A 216 6.18 -9.54 -15.42
CA ILE A 216 4.81 -9.22 -14.99
C ILE A 216 3.78 -9.89 -15.91
N VAL A 217 3.79 -9.55 -17.20
CA VAL A 217 2.75 -10.01 -18.13
C VAL A 217 2.78 -11.52 -18.31
N ASN A 218 3.94 -12.08 -18.67
CA ASN A 218 4.07 -13.49 -18.98
C ASN A 218 3.85 -14.41 -17.77
N GLN A 219 4.09 -13.91 -16.54
CA GLN A 219 4.01 -14.72 -15.32
C GLN A 219 2.65 -14.62 -14.61
N PHE A 220 1.99 -13.46 -14.68
CA PHE A 220 0.83 -13.18 -13.81
C PHE A 220 -0.44 -12.70 -14.54
N LEU A 221 -0.37 -12.41 -15.85
CA LEU A 221 -1.51 -11.81 -16.57
C LEU A 221 -1.97 -12.61 -17.79
N LYS A 222 -1.28 -13.69 -18.14
CA LYS A 222 -1.68 -14.61 -19.21
C LYS A 222 -2.56 -15.74 -18.69
#